data_AF-A0A7X3LCY8-F1
#
_entry.id   AF-A0A7X3LCY8-F1
#
_cell.length_a   1.000
_cell.length_b   1.000
_cell.length_c   1.000
_cell.angle_alpha   90.00
_cell.angle_beta   90.00
_cell.angle_gamma   90.00
#
_symmetry.space_group_name_H-M   'P 1'
#
loop_
_entity.id
_entity.type
_entity.pdbx_description
1 polymer ?
#
loop_
_entity_poly.entity_id
_entity_poly.type
_entity_poly.pdbx_seq_one_letter_code
_entity_poly.pdbx_strand_id
1 'polypeptide(L)'
;MPDQASPVADGQLHTGVHDDAVGHARPGTEAPALALRPVLLTGLFIVVFVAATLAGLRLYYTATVDLPLMRPPRSFAQPQLQRAPARDLDALLRDQKGRLEGYAWIDRDRGIARMPIEAAMARLAAEGDAGFAAPVQPEQVPPLGSRGGASSALPSPDGQPGTQQRAASDGAQ
;
A
#
# COMPACT_ATOMS: atom_id res chain seq x y z
N MET A 1 -76.69 104.42 -36.80
CA MET A 1 -77.59 103.32 -37.23
C MET A 1 -77.27 103.00 -38.68
N PRO A 2 -77.23 101.73 -39.13
CA PRO A 2 -77.69 100.47 -38.51
C PRO A 2 -76.51 99.59 -38.01
N ASP A 3 -76.61 98.68 -37.06
CA ASP A 3 -77.59 97.63 -36.70
C ASP A 3 -77.40 96.30 -37.47
N GLN A 4 -77.57 95.20 -36.72
CA GLN A 4 -77.57 93.77 -37.07
C GLN A 4 -76.17 93.07 -37.12
N ALA A 5 -75.90 91.93 -36.47
CA ALA A 5 -76.61 91.11 -35.49
C ALA A 5 -75.62 90.04 -34.94
N SER A 6 -75.63 89.80 -33.63
CA SER A 6 -75.25 88.51 -33.02
C SER A 6 -76.43 87.50 -33.20
N PRO A 7 -76.36 86.16 -32.93
CA PRO A 7 -75.48 85.48 -31.96
C PRO A 7 -75.11 83.97 -32.25
N VAL A 8 -74.49 83.35 -31.23
CA VAL A 8 -74.48 81.92 -30.83
C VAL A 8 -73.41 81.00 -31.45
N ALA A 9 -72.42 80.59 -30.65
CA ALA A 9 -72.40 79.25 -30.02
C ALA A 9 -71.03 78.94 -29.41
N ASP A 10 -71.07 78.52 -28.15
CA ASP A 10 -69.97 78.11 -27.29
C ASP A 10 -69.17 76.89 -27.81
N GLY A 11 -67.90 76.82 -27.41
CA GLY A 11 -67.01 75.66 -27.61
C GLY A 11 -65.54 76.08 -27.54
N GLN A 12 -64.91 76.23 -26.36
CA GLN A 12 -64.23 75.13 -25.66
C GLN A 12 -63.42 74.26 -26.67
N LEU A 13 -62.08 74.20 -26.71
CA LEU A 13 -61.11 74.00 -25.63
C LEU A 13 -59.69 74.36 -26.09
N HIS A 14 -59.03 75.17 -25.28
CA HIS A 14 -57.70 74.95 -24.69
C HIS A 14 -56.78 73.84 -25.26
N THR A 15 -55.70 74.28 -25.90
CA THR A 15 -54.30 73.99 -25.54
C THR A 15 -53.91 72.56 -25.12
N GLY A 16 -53.15 71.90 -26.00
CA GLY A 16 -51.98 71.07 -25.63
C GLY A 16 -52.22 69.97 -24.60
N VAL A 17 -52.97 68.93 -24.99
CA VAL A 17 -52.94 67.65 -24.29
C VAL A 17 -51.54 67.06 -24.43
N HIS A 18 -50.83 66.93 -23.31
CA HIS A 18 -49.64 66.11 -23.21
C HIS A 18 -50.04 64.65 -23.46
N ASP A 19 -49.38 64.06 -24.44
CA ASP A 19 -49.52 62.67 -24.85
C ASP A 19 -48.76 61.79 -23.84
N ASP A 20 -49.42 61.38 -22.75
CA ASP A 20 -48.89 60.38 -21.84
C ASP A 20 -49.10 58.98 -22.45
N ALA A 21 -48.31 58.68 -23.48
CA ALA A 21 -48.14 57.32 -23.99
C ALA A 21 -47.25 56.51 -23.04
N VAL A 22 -47.79 56.14 -21.87
CA VAL A 22 -47.20 55.08 -21.02
C VAL A 22 -47.53 53.71 -21.63
N GLY A 23 -46.86 53.40 -22.74
CA GLY A 23 -46.77 52.06 -23.32
C GLY A 23 -45.59 51.31 -22.70
N HIS A 24 -45.88 50.27 -21.93
CA HIS A 24 -44.91 49.36 -21.33
C HIS A 24 -43.98 48.73 -22.38
N ALA A 25 -42.78 49.28 -22.58
CA ALA A 25 -41.69 48.55 -23.20
C ALA A 25 -41.06 47.62 -22.15
N ARG A 26 -41.04 46.31 -22.45
CA ARG A 26 -40.42 45.25 -21.63
C ARG A 26 -39.06 45.69 -21.09
N PRO A 27 -38.66 45.25 -19.88
CA PRO A 27 -37.26 45.34 -19.50
C PRO A 27 -36.46 44.56 -20.54
N GLY A 28 -35.79 45.29 -21.43
CA GLY A 28 -34.79 44.71 -22.29
C GLY A 28 -33.76 44.10 -21.38
N THR A 29 -33.55 42.80 -21.50
CA THR A 29 -32.38 42.14 -20.95
C THR A 29 -31.19 42.80 -21.61
N GLU A 30 -30.61 43.84 -21.00
CA GLU A 30 -29.31 44.34 -21.40
C GLU A 30 -28.35 43.19 -21.14
N ALA A 31 -28.07 42.41 -22.19
CA ALA A 31 -26.94 41.51 -22.17
C ALA A 31 -25.74 42.41 -21.87
N PRO A 32 -25.05 42.24 -20.72
CA PRO A 32 -23.90 43.05 -20.42
C PRO A 32 -22.98 42.97 -21.64
N ALA A 33 -22.55 44.12 -22.15
CA ALA A 33 -21.62 44.22 -23.26
C ALA A 33 -20.26 43.65 -22.80
N LEU A 34 -20.21 42.33 -22.61
CA LEU A 34 -18.98 41.58 -22.43
C LEU A 34 -18.20 41.88 -23.68
N ALA A 35 -17.11 42.62 -23.53
CA ALA A 35 -16.09 42.66 -24.54
C ALA A 35 -15.64 41.20 -24.72
N LEU A 36 -16.20 40.53 -25.73
CA LEU A 36 -16.04 39.10 -25.94
C LEU A 36 -14.57 38.75 -26.16
N ARG A 37 -13.81 39.67 -26.76
CA ARG A 37 -12.38 39.54 -27.01
C ARG A 37 -11.56 39.34 -25.72
N PRO A 38 -11.56 40.25 -24.73
CA PRO A 38 -10.81 40.04 -23.50
C PRO A 38 -11.29 38.82 -22.71
N VAL A 39 -12.60 38.51 -22.71
CA VAL A 39 -13.12 37.31 -22.02
C VAL A 39 -12.64 36.00 -22.68
N LEU A 40 -12.60 35.96 -24.01
CA LEU A 40 -12.06 34.81 -24.73
C LEU A 40 -10.55 34.69 -24.55
N LEU A 41 -9.82 35.82 -24.50
CA LEU A 41 -8.38 35.82 -24.27
C LEU A 41 -8.03 35.37 -22.85
N THR A 42 -8.77 35.81 -21.83
CA THR A 42 -8.56 35.36 -20.45
C THR A 42 -8.93 33.89 -20.29
N GLY A 43 -10.04 33.44 -20.88
CA GLY A 43 -10.41 32.02 -20.92
C GLY A 43 -9.35 31.16 -21.60
N LEU A 44 -8.86 31.58 -22.79
CA LEU A 44 -7.79 30.89 -23.51
C LEU A 44 -6.49 30.85 -22.69
N PHE A 45 -6.14 31.95 -22.04
CA PHE A 45 -4.95 32.01 -21.19
C PHE A 45 -5.03 31.00 -20.03
N ILE A 46 -6.19 30.89 -19.37
CA ILE A 46 -6.40 29.90 -18.31
C ILE A 46 -6.25 28.48 -18.86
N VAL A 47 -6.85 28.17 -20.01
CA VAL A 47 -6.73 26.85 -20.64
C VAL A 47 -5.29 26.52 -20.99
N VAL A 48 -4.56 27.46 -21.58
CA VAL A 48 -3.14 27.29 -21.93
C VAL A 48 -2.29 27.12 -20.68
N PHE A 49 -2.55 27.91 -19.63
CA PHE A 49 -1.83 27.82 -18.37
C PHE A 49 -2.05 26.46 -17.68
N VAL A 50 -3.29 25.98 -17.65
CA VAL A 50 -3.62 24.65 -17.10
C VAL A 50 -2.96 23.55 -17.93
N ALA A 51 -3.05 23.62 -19.27
CA ALA A 51 -2.42 22.66 -20.16
C ALA A 51 -0.89 22.62 -19.99
N ALA A 52 -0.25 23.79 -19.90
CA ALA A 52 1.18 23.91 -19.64
C ALA A 52 1.57 23.35 -18.27
N THR A 53 0.77 23.60 -17.24
CA THR A 53 0.99 23.06 -15.89
C THR A 53 0.87 21.54 -15.88
N LEU A 54 -0.17 20.98 -16.50
CA LEU A 54 -0.34 19.53 -16.63
C LEU A 54 0.76 18.88 -17.46
N ALA A 55 1.19 19.53 -18.54
CA ALA A 55 2.30 19.05 -19.37
C ALA A 55 3.62 19.07 -18.59
N GLY A 56 3.92 20.15 -17.87
CA GLY A 56 5.10 20.27 -17.02
C GLY A 56 5.10 19.23 -15.90
N LEU A 57 3.96 19.04 -15.24
CA LEU A 57 3.80 18.02 -14.20
C LEU A 57 3.96 16.61 -14.77
N ARG A 58 3.38 16.33 -15.94
CA ARG A 58 3.56 15.05 -16.64
C ARG A 58 5.04 14.82 -16.97
N LEU A 59 5.70 15.79 -17.58
CA LEU A 59 7.12 15.70 -17.94
C LEU A 59 7.98 15.46 -16.70
N TYR A 60 7.72 16.19 -15.62
CA TYR A 60 8.38 16.01 -14.33
C TYR A 60 8.14 14.61 -13.76
N TYR A 61 6.90 14.12 -13.70
CA TYR A 61 6.62 12.77 -13.22
C TYR A 61 7.26 11.70 -14.11
N THR A 62 7.28 11.86 -15.43
CA THR A 62 7.92 10.90 -16.33
C THR A 62 9.44 10.93 -16.30
N ALA A 63 10.05 12.08 -16.00
CA ALA A 63 11.51 12.24 -16.00
C ALA A 63 12.15 11.99 -14.64
N THR A 64 11.41 12.22 -13.56
CA THR A 64 11.96 12.25 -12.19
C THR A 64 11.37 11.16 -11.29
N VAL A 65 10.22 10.59 -11.64
CA VAL A 65 9.59 9.53 -10.85
C VAL A 65 9.60 8.25 -11.68
N ASP A 66 10.56 7.38 -11.37
CA ASP A 66 10.46 5.96 -11.72
C ASP A 66 9.34 5.36 -10.86
N LEU A 67 8.08 5.48 -11.31
CA LEU A 67 6.93 4.87 -10.63
C LEU A 67 7.19 3.35 -10.53
N PRO A 68 7.33 2.76 -9.32
CA PRO A 68 7.59 1.31 -9.17
C PRO A 68 6.39 0.44 -9.60
N LEU A 69 5.32 1.05 -10.08
CA LEU A 69 4.02 0.44 -10.38
C LEU A 69 4.00 -0.33 -11.71
N MET A 70 5.06 -0.27 -12.51
CA MET A 70 5.25 -1.14 -13.67
C MET A 70 6.37 -2.16 -13.45
N ARG A 71 6.42 -2.77 -12.26
CA ARG A 71 7.12 -4.04 -12.14
C ARG A 71 6.21 -5.07 -12.85
N PRO A 72 6.61 -5.65 -14.00
CA PRO A 72 5.81 -6.70 -14.62
C PRO A 72 5.54 -7.78 -13.56
N PRO A 73 4.35 -8.43 -13.58
CA PRO A 73 4.06 -9.52 -12.66
C PRO A 73 5.27 -10.44 -12.64
N ARG A 74 5.92 -10.58 -11.48
CA ARG A 74 7.01 -11.54 -11.36
C ARG A 74 6.40 -12.87 -11.77
N SER A 75 6.89 -13.44 -12.86
CA SER A 75 6.51 -14.80 -13.23
C SER A 75 7.07 -15.70 -12.15
N PHE A 76 6.26 -16.03 -11.16
CA PHE A 76 6.61 -17.07 -10.21
C PHE A 76 6.74 -18.35 -11.02
N ALA A 77 7.88 -19.02 -10.88
CA ALA A 77 8.01 -20.38 -11.40
C ALA A 77 6.82 -21.18 -10.84
N GLN A 78 6.12 -21.91 -11.71
CA GLN A 78 4.99 -22.74 -11.28
C GLN A 78 5.46 -23.63 -10.12
N PRO A 79 4.66 -23.78 -9.05
CA PRO A 79 5.03 -24.61 -7.91
C PRO A 79 5.35 -26.01 -8.43
N GLN A 80 6.60 -26.41 -8.31
CA GLN A 80 7.05 -27.72 -8.74
C GLN A 80 6.43 -28.74 -7.79
N LEU A 81 5.47 -29.51 -8.29
CA LEU A 81 4.90 -30.61 -7.51
C LEU A 81 5.98 -31.66 -7.26
N GLN A 82 5.98 -32.23 -6.06
CA GLN A 82 6.85 -33.36 -5.75
C GLN A 82 6.57 -34.50 -6.74
N ARG A 83 7.61 -34.96 -7.44
CA ARG A 83 7.48 -35.90 -8.57
C ARG A 83 7.04 -37.30 -8.14
N ALA A 84 7.44 -37.75 -6.96
CA ALA A 84 7.16 -39.10 -6.46
C ALA A 84 6.92 -39.10 -4.94
N PRO A 85 5.81 -38.51 -4.46
CA PRO A 85 5.56 -38.31 -3.04
C PRO A 85 5.57 -39.62 -2.22
N ALA A 86 5.06 -40.72 -2.79
CA ALA A 86 5.07 -42.03 -2.13
C ALA A 86 6.50 -42.55 -1.90
N ARG A 87 7.35 -42.49 -2.92
CA ARG A 87 8.75 -42.94 -2.82
C ARG A 87 9.54 -42.10 -1.81
N ASP A 88 9.31 -40.81 -1.81
CA ASP A 88 10.00 -39.88 -0.91
C ASP A 88 9.55 -40.08 0.55
N LEU A 89 8.25 -40.34 0.77
CA LEU A 89 7.72 -40.72 2.06
C LEU A 89 8.34 -42.03 2.56
N ASP A 90 8.41 -43.06 1.72
CA ASP A 90 9.03 -44.33 2.09
C ASP A 90 10.51 -44.17 2.44
N ALA A 91 11.23 -43.29 1.74
CA ALA A 91 12.61 -42.96 2.05
C ALA A 91 12.75 -42.27 3.41
N LEU A 92 11.87 -41.30 3.69
CA LEU A 92 11.84 -40.61 4.98
C LEU A 92 11.54 -41.58 6.13
N LEU A 93 10.52 -42.42 5.98
CA LEU A 93 10.12 -43.39 7.00
C LEU A 93 11.23 -44.41 7.28
N ARG A 94 11.93 -44.87 6.24
CA ARG A 94 13.09 -45.76 6.40
C ARG A 94 14.24 -45.10 7.16
N ASP A 95 14.55 -43.84 6.87
CA ASP A 95 15.58 -43.09 7.62
C ASP A 95 15.18 -42.90 9.08
N GLN A 96 13.93 -42.51 9.34
CA GLN A 96 13.40 -42.35 10.70
C GLN A 96 13.46 -43.65 11.49
N LYS A 97 13.03 -44.77 10.88
CA LYS A 97 13.09 -46.09 11.48
C LYS A 97 14.52 -46.50 11.79
N GLY A 98 15.45 -46.33 10.85
CA GLY A 98 16.87 -46.64 11.08
C GLY A 98 17.49 -45.85 12.25
N ARG A 99 17.04 -44.61 12.47
CA ARG A 99 17.48 -43.79 13.61
C ARG A 99 16.89 -44.24 14.95
N LEU A 100 15.73 -44.91 14.96
CA LEU A 100 15.05 -45.38 16.17
C LEU A 100 15.51 -46.77 16.60
N GLU A 101 15.92 -47.61 15.66
CA GLU A 101 16.32 -49.00 15.91
C GLU A 101 17.81 -49.16 16.19
N GLY A 102 18.62 -48.13 15.91
CA GLY A 102 20.08 -48.19 15.95
C GLY A 102 20.72 -47.45 17.13
N TYR A 103 21.85 -47.99 17.59
CA TYR A 103 22.78 -47.26 18.46
C TYR A 103 23.62 -46.30 17.63
N ALA A 104 23.81 -45.07 18.12
CA ALA A 104 24.68 -44.09 17.50
C ALA A 104 25.25 -43.12 18.54
N TRP A 105 26.47 -42.64 18.34
CA TRP A 105 26.99 -41.53 19.14
C TRP A 105 26.36 -40.21 18.67
N ILE A 106 25.85 -39.40 19.60
CA ILE A 106 25.39 -38.04 19.32
C ILE A 106 26.57 -37.07 19.53
N ASP A 107 27.28 -37.23 20.65
CA ASP A 107 28.49 -36.49 20.97
C ASP A 107 29.45 -37.44 21.71
N ARG A 108 30.55 -37.83 21.05
CA ARG A 108 31.53 -38.75 21.64
C ARG A 108 32.33 -38.10 22.75
N ASP A 109 32.67 -36.82 22.59
CA ASP A 109 33.51 -36.09 23.54
C ASP A 109 32.76 -35.87 24.86
N ARG A 110 31.43 -35.73 24.78
CA ARG A 110 30.55 -35.61 25.95
C ARG A 110 29.94 -36.93 26.42
N GLY A 111 30.26 -38.05 25.77
CA GLY A 111 29.74 -39.35 26.16
C GLY A 111 28.23 -39.53 25.92
N ILE A 112 27.62 -38.74 25.02
CA ILE A 112 26.18 -38.80 24.73
C ILE A 112 25.93 -39.76 23.57
N ALA A 113 25.23 -40.86 23.84
CA ALA A 113 24.82 -41.84 22.85
C ALA A 113 23.30 -41.94 22.74
N ARG A 114 22.84 -42.27 21.53
CA ARG A 114 21.48 -42.68 21.21
C ARG A 114 21.34 -44.18 21.45
N MET A 115 20.28 -44.55 22.16
CA MET A 115 19.85 -45.92 22.37
C MET A 115 18.60 -46.20 21.52
N PRO A 116 18.43 -47.44 20.99
CA PRO A 116 17.20 -47.86 20.35
C PRO A 116 16.00 -47.69 21.26
N ILE A 117 14.86 -47.27 20.70
CA ILE A 117 13.68 -46.92 21.50
C ILE A 117 13.12 -48.13 22.25
N GLU A 118 13.15 -49.33 21.67
CA GLU A 118 12.70 -50.56 22.31
C GLU A 118 13.56 -50.90 23.53
N ALA A 119 14.89 -50.72 23.42
CA ALA A 119 15.80 -50.94 24.53
C ALA A 119 15.63 -49.89 25.63
N ALA A 120 15.39 -48.63 25.25
CA ALA A 120 15.10 -47.55 26.19
C ALA A 120 13.80 -47.81 26.96
N MET A 121 12.72 -48.20 26.26
CA MET A 121 11.45 -48.57 26.89
C MET A 121 11.60 -49.79 27.81
N ALA A 122 12.35 -50.80 27.40
CA ALA A 122 12.60 -51.98 28.24
C ALA A 122 13.35 -51.64 29.53
N ARG A 123 14.36 -50.76 29.45
CA ARG A 123 15.06 -50.24 30.65
C ARG A 123 14.14 -49.43 31.55
N LEU A 124 13.38 -48.50 30.96
CA LEU A 124 12.44 -47.67 31.71
C LEU A 124 11.40 -48.53 32.43
N ALA A 125 10.87 -49.56 31.76
CA ALA A 125 9.93 -50.50 32.37
C ALA A 125 10.56 -51.34 33.49
N ALA A 126 11.84 -51.70 33.37
CA ALA A 126 12.56 -52.45 34.39
C ALA A 126 12.91 -51.60 35.62
N GLU A 127 13.21 -50.31 35.43
CA GLU A 127 13.58 -49.38 36.50
C GLU A 127 12.36 -48.79 37.24
N GLY A 128 11.18 -48.82 36.63
CA GLY A 128 9.95 -48.31 37.23
C GLY A 128 10.05 -46.82 37.55
N ASP A 129 9.61 -46.41 38.74
CA ASP A 129 9.63 -45.00 39.18
C ASP A 129 11.05 -44.39 39.17
N ALA A 130 12.09 -45.22 39.40
CA ALA A 130 13.48 -44.77 39.36
C ALA A 130 13.95 -44.40 37.95
N GLY A 131 13.37 -45.00 36.90
CA GLY A 131 13.73 -44.70 35.52
C GLY A 131 13.22 -43.34 35.03
N PHE A 132 12.24 -42.76 35.72
CA PHE A 132 11.78 -41.39 35.49
C PHE A 132 12.58 -40.34 36.27
N ALA A 133 13.47 -40.76 37.18
CA ALA A 133 14.35 -39.82 37.85
C ALA A 133 15.23 -39.13 36.80
N ALA A 134 15.36 -37.81 36.91
CA ALA A 134 16.22 -37.05 36.01
C ALA A 134 17.61 -37.69 36.03
N PRO A 135 18.17 -38.11 34.87
CA PRO A 135 19.53 -38.62 34.85
C PRO A 135 20.42 -37.52 35.41
N VAL A 136 21.41 -37.90 36.21
CA VAL A 136 22.44 -36.99 36.73
C VAL A 136 23.34 -36.60 35.55
N GLN A 137 22.76 -35.86 34.60
CA GLN A 137 23.50 -35.26 33.51
C GLN A 137 24.32 -34.13 34.13
N PRO A 138 25.60 -33.98 33.75
CA PRO A 138 26.31 -32.75 34.06
C PRO A 138 25.46 -31.60 33.51
N GLU A 139 24.89 -30.80 34.41
CA GLU A 139 23.96 -29.72 34.10
C GLU A 139 24.62 -28.74 33.13
N GLN A 140 24.23 -28.80 31.86
CA GLN A 140 24.51 -27.75 30.89
C GLN A 140 23.22 -26.95 30.72
N VAL A 141 23.07 -25.92 31.55
CA VAL A 141 22.17 -24.81 31.25
C VAL A 141 22.71 -24.18 29.96
N PRO A 142 21.97 -24.21 28.84
CA PRO A 142 22.35 -23.42 27.68
C PRO A 142 22.47 -21.97 28.15
N PRO A 143 23.52 -21.22 27.77
CA PRO A 143 23.60 -19.82 28.16
C PRO A 143 22.30 -19.14 27.74
N LEU A 144 21.66 -18.43 28.66
CA LEU A 144 20.48 -17.61 28.40
C LEU A 144 20.82 -16.68 27.23
N GLY A 145 20.33 -17.01 26.03
CA GLY A 145 20.77 -16.41 24.78
C GLY A 145 20.86 -17.38 23.60
N SER A 146 21.01 -18.70 23.84
CA SER A 146 20.91 -19.70 22.78
C SER A 146 19.44 -19.99 22.45
N ARG A 147 18.82 -19.05 21.72
CA ARG A 147 17.43 -19.14 21.25
C ARG A 147 17.29 -20.25 20.19
N GLY A 148 17.21 -21.49 20.64
CA GLY A 148 16.50 -22.53 19.90
C GLY A 148 15.00 -22.27 20.03
N GLY A 149 14.40 -21.67 19.00
CA GLY A 149 12.95 -21.47 18.89
C GLY A 149 12.51 -20.00 18.97
N ALA A 150 11.89 -19.52 17.90
CA ALA A 150 11.13 -18.27 17.80
C ALA A 150 11.88 -16.95 18.10
N SER A 151 12.90 -16.64 17.30
CA SER A 151 13.31 -15.25 17.02
C SER A 151 13.12 -14.94 15.54
N SER A 152 11.87 -14.99 15.06
CA SER A 152 11.51 -14.09 13.97
C SER A 152 11.72 -12.68 14.54
N ALA A 153 12.84 -12.05 14.18
CA ALA A 153 13.05 -10.64 14.42
C ALA A 153 11.87 -9.90 13.79
N LEU A 154 10.90 -9.53 14.63
CA LEU A 154 9.96 -8.49 14.28
C LEU A 154 10.81 -7.25 13.99
N PRO A 155 10.72 -6.65 12.80
CA PRO A 155 11.42 -5.40 12.55
C PRO A 155 10.90 -4.37 13.57
N SER A 156 11.80 -3.85 14.40
CA SER A 156 11.51 -2.67 15.22
C SER A 156 11.01 -1.54 14.31
N PRO A 157 9.98 -0.79 14.72
CA PRO A 157 9.40 0.28 13.90
C PRO A 157 10.30 1.52 13.75
N ASP A 158 11.47 1.53 14.39
CA ASP A 158 12.39 2.66 14.36
C ASP A 158 13.66 2.27 13.61
N GLY A 159 13.75 2.75 12.37
CA GLY A 159 14.77 2.34 11.43
C GLY A 159 16.19 2.75 11.82
N GLN A 160 17.12 1.80 11.68
CA GLN A 160 18.45 2.09 11.13
C GLN A 160 18.94 0.90 10.28
N PRO A 161 19.31 1.13 9.01
CA PRO A 161 19.92 0.11 8.15
C PRO A 161 21.34 -0.24 8.61
N GLY A 162 21.63 -1.53 8.57
CA GLY A 162 22.81 -2.15 9.16
C GLY A 162 24.15 -1.69 8.61
N THR A 163 25.11 -1.57 9.52
CA THR A 163 26.53 -1.67 9.23
C THR A 163 26.89 -3.15 9.10
N GLN A 164 26.89 -3.65 7.87
CA GLN A 164 27.55 -4.90 7.52
C GLN A 164 29.06 -4.71 7.78
N GLN A 165 29.58 -5.33 8.83
CA GLN A 165 31.02 -5.46 9.06
C GLN A 165 31.61 -6.33 7.94
N ARG A 166 32.17 -5.65 6.95
CA ARG A 166 32.89 -6.22 5.80
C ARG A 166 34.25 -6.76 6.27
N ALA A 167 34.62 -7.90 5.69
CA ALA A 167 35.82 -8.69 5.92
C ALA A 167 37.16 -7.93 5.87
N ALA A 168 38.10 -8.39 6.70
CA ALA A 168 39.55 -8.51 6.45
C ALA A 168 40.04 -9.49 7.56
N SER A 169 40.66 -10.66 7.36
CA SER A 169 41.61 -11.18 6.37
C SER A 169 42.84 -10.31 6.16
N ASP A 170 43.72 -10.31 7.16
CA ASP A 170 45.19 -10.25 7.05
C ASP A 170 45.72 -10.69 8.43
N GLY A 171 46.69 -11.59 8.59
CA GLY A 171 47.90 -11.76 7.79
C GLY A 171 49.08 -11.41 8.70
N ALA A 172 49.79 -12.45 9.17
CA ALA A 172 51.16 -12.44 9.68
C ALA A 172 51.60 -11.39 10.72
N GLN A 173 51.92 -11.88 11.93
CA GLN A 173 53.29 -11.93 12.45
C GLN A 173 53.36 -12.82 13.69
#